data_AF-A0A1V4RHQ9-F1
#
_entry.id   AF-A0A1V4RHQ9-F1
#
_cell.length_a   1.000
_cell.length_b   1.000
_cell.length_c   1.000
_cell.angle_alpha   90.00
_cell.angle_beta   90.00
_cell.angle_gamma   90.00
#
_symmetry.space_group_name_H-M   'P 1'
#
loop_
_entity.id
_entity.type
_entity.pdbx_description
1 polymer ?
#
loop_
_entity_poly.entity_id
_entity_poly.type
_entity_poly.pdbx_seq_one_letter_code
_entity_poly.pdbx_strand_id
1 'polypeptide(L)'
;MDQADVRLLKLGYYQFVPGKDDYWTYVDHIRRSLEGWQKLGERYNVKLCYHTHSGLNMGGSCAALAHLIRGFDSRFIRAYIDPGHMWMDGEPFSLGLAMIKEFL
;
A
#
# COMPACT_ATOMS: atom_id res chain seq x y z
N MET A 1 -2.79 20.39 0.74
CA MET A 1 -3.85 19.45 0.30
C MET A 1 -5.22 20.07 0.48
N ASP A 2 -5.57 20.54 1.69
CA ASP A 2 -6.90 21.11 1.97
C ASP A 2 -7.30 22.29 1.09
N GLN A 3 -6.42 23.30 0.94
CA GLN A 3 -6.74 24.48 0.10
C GLN A 3 -6.97 24.14 -1.38
N ALA A 4 -6.41 23.03 -1.85
CA ALA A 4 -6.53 22.55 -3.22
C ALA A 4 -7.52 21.37 -3.36
N ASP A 5 -8.23 21.03 -2.28
CA ASP A 5 -9.15 19.90 -2.18
C ASP A 5 -8.59 18.54 -2.65
N VAL A 6 -7.31 18.30 -2.42
CA VAL A 6 -6.67 17.02 -2.74
C VAL A 6 -6.96 16.02 -1.63
N ARG A 7 -7.84 15.04 -1.90
CA ARG A 7 -8.29 14.01 -0.93
C ARG A 7 -7.73 12.62 -1.15
N LEU A 8 -6.99 12.40 -2.24
CA LEU A 8 -6.29 11.14 -2.52
C LEU A 8 -4.79 11.42 -2.55
N LEU A 9 -4.03 10.69 -1.73
CA LEU A 9 -2.59 10.77 -1.68
C LEU A 9 -1.98 9.44 -2.13
N LYS A 10 -1.29 9.44 -3.27
CA LYS A 10 -0.44 8.31 -3.66
C LYS A 10 0.76 8.24 -2.70
N LEU A 11 0.87 7.15 -1.94
CA LEU A 11 2.02 6.90 -1.10
C LEU A 11 3.23 6.52 -1.96
N GLY A 12 4.43 6.91 -1.52
CA GLY A 12 5.68 6.35 -2.02
C GLY A 12 5.87 4.88 -1.60
N TYR A 13 7.07 4.36 -1.81
CA TYR A 13 7.37 2.93 -1.63
C TYR A 13 8.24 2.67 -0.41
N TYR A 14 8.01 1.54 0.22
CA TYR A 14 8.95 0.95 1.17
C TYR A 14 9.79 -0.09 0.43
N GLN A 15 11.05 0.24 0.19
CA GLN A 15 11.98 -0.63 -0.54
C GLN A 15 12.67 -1.59 0.44
N PHE A 16 12.63 -2.88 0.12
CA PHE A 16 13.36 -3.92 0.83
C PHE A 16 14.83 -3.93 0.38
N VAL A 17 15.75 -4.02 1.34
CA VAL A 17 17.20 -4.11 1.09
C VAL A 17 17.70 -5.51 1.49
N PRO A 18 17.97 -6.40 0.51
CA PRO A 18 18.48 -7.74 0.78
C PRO A 18 19.78 -7.72 1.59
N GLY A 19 19.89 -8.62 2.58
CA GLY A 19 21.05 -8.74 3.45
C GLY A 19 21.14 -7.69 4.57
N LYS A 20 20.28 -6.67 4.55
CA LYS A 20 20.14 -5.68 5.64
C LYS A 20 18.82 -5.85 6.40
N ASP A 21 17.73 -6.03 5.67
CA ASP A 21 16.40 -6.06 6.27
C ASP A 21 15.93 -7.50 6.54
N ASP A 22 15.31 -7.71 7.69
CA ASP A 22 14.49 -8.89 7.95
C ASP A 22 13.05 -8.60 7.48
N TYR A 23 12.49 -9.50 6.68
CA TYR A 23 11.23 -9.26 5.97
C TYR A 23 10.06 -8.96 6.93
N TRP A 24 9.84 -9.82 7.93
CA TRP A 24 8.68 -9.68 8.82
C TRP A 24 8.84 -8.53 9.80
N THR A 25 10.06 -8.29 10.29
CA THR A 25 10.37 -7.09 11.07
C THR A 25 10.08 -5.82 10.26
N TYR A 26 10.38 -5.83 8.95
CA TYR A 26 10.11 -4.69 8.09
C TYR A 26 8.62 -4.53 7.76
N VAL A 27 7.87 -5.63 7.62
CA VAL A 27 6.39 -5.59 7.55
C VAL A 27 5.82 -4.88 8.78
N ASP A 28 6.23 -5.27 9.99
CA ASP A 28 5.75 -4.65 11.22
C ASP A 28 6.09 -3.16 11.30
N HIS A 29 7.30 -2.79 10.87
CA HIS A 29 7.71 -1.38 10.76
C HIS A 29 6.80 -0.59 9.82
N ILE A 30 6.49 -1.13 8.64
CA ILE A 30 5.62 -0.49 7.66
C ILE A 30 4.20 -0.35 8.21
N ARG A 31 3.66 -1.40 8.84
CA ARG A 31 2.33 -1.37 9.45
C ARG A 31 2.23 -0.28 10.53
N ARG A 32 3.22 -0.15 11.42
CA ARG A 32 3.27 0.96 12.39
C ARG A 32 3.31 2.34 11.73
N SER A 33 4.01 2.47 10.60
CA SER A 33 3.99 3.72 9.82
C SER A 33 2.60 4.00 9.24
N LEU A 34 1.92 2.98 8.71
CA LEU A 34 0.56 3.09 8.18
C LEU A 34 -0.48 3.43 9.26
N GLU A 35 -0.29 3.03 10.52
CA GLU A 35 -1.13 3.48 11.65
C GLU A 35 -1.04 5.00 11.86
N GLY A 36 0.17 5.56 11.76
CA GLY A 36 0.38 7.00 11.81
C GLY A 36 -0.31 7.70 10.64
N TRP A 37 -0.20 7.13 9.45
CA TRP A 37 -0.88 7.64 8.26
C TRP A 37 -2.41 7.60 8.39
N GLN A 38 -3.00 6.51 8.90
CA GLN A 38 -4.45 6.43 9.09
C GLN A 38 -4.96 7.55 9.99
N LYS A 39 -4.28 7.81 11.12
CA LYS A 39 -4.64 8.91 12.05
C LYS A 39 -4.63 10.28 11.36
N LEU A 40 -3.69 10.51 10.45
CA LEU A 40 -3.64 11.74 9.65
C LEU A 40 -4.76 11.76 8.60
N GLY A 41 -5.01 10.64 7.93
CA GLY A 41 -6.10 10.50 6.97
C GLY A 41 -7.46 10.79 7.58
N GLU A 42 -7.71 10.27 8.78
CA GLU A 42 -8.91 10.54 9.58
C GLU A 42 -9.04 12.03 9.92
N ARG A 43 -7.96 12.66 10.40
CA ARG A 43 -7.96 14.07 10.81
C ARG A 43 -8.22 15.04 9.66
N TYR A 44 -7.62 14.78 8.50
CA TYR A 44 -7.66 15.70 7.35
C TYR A 44 -8.61 15.25 6.24
N ASN A 45 -9.36 14.17 6.46
CA ASN A 45 -10.21 13.54 5.44
C ASN A 45 -9.43 13.24 4.13
N VAL A 46 -8.25 12.63 4.26
CA VAL A 46 -7.38 12.25 3.14
C VAL A 46 -7.24 10.73 3.10
N LYS A 47 -7.40 10.15 1.91
CA LYS A 47 -7.24 8.71 1.67
C LYS A 47 -5.84 8.45 1.15
N LEU A 48 -5.08 7.63 1.86
CA LEU A 48 -3.73 7.22 1.51
C LEU A 48 -3.80 5.98 0.65
N CYS A 49 -3.39 6.10 -0.60
CA CYS A 49 -3.45 5.04 -1.58
C CYS A 49 -2.04 4.49 -1.81
N TYR A 50 -1.73 3.34 -1.24
CA TYR A 50 -0.45 2.67 -1.44
C TYR A 50 -0.42 2.07 -2.85
N HIS A 51 0.51 2.55 -3.67
CA HIS A 51 0.69 2.09 -5.04
C HIS A 51 1.51 0.80 -5.16
N THR A 52 1.02 -0.17 -5.93
CA THR A 52 1.81 -1.36 -6.27
C THR A 52 2.87 -1.01 -7.31
N HIS A 53 4.15 -1.31 -7.03
CA HIS A 53 5.24 -1.00 -7.93
C HIS A 53 6.25 -2.14 -7.97
N SER A 54 6.60 -2.58 -9.17
CA SER A 54 7.48 -3.73 -9.39
C SER A 54 8.87 -3.53 -8.79
N GLY A 55 9.58 -4.64 -8.57
CA GLY A 55 10.93 -4.66 -7.98
C GLY A 55 10.91 -4.93 -6.48
N LEU A 56 11.98 -4.55 -5.78
CA LEU A 56 12.14 -4.83 -4.34
C LEU A 56 11.30 -3.88 -3.46
N ASN A 57 10.05 -3.61 -3.83
CA ASN A 57 9.12 -2.84 -3.01
C ASN A 57 8.21 -3.78 -2.23
N MET A 58 7.98 -3.46 -0.95
CA MET A 58 7.19 -4.30 -0.06
C MET A 58 5.70 -4.40 -0.44
N GLY A 59 5.21 -3.47 -1.28
CA GLY A 59 3.89 -3.51 -1.90
C GLY A 59 3.92 -3.90 -3.38
N GLY A 60 4.93 -4.63 -3.86
CA GLY A 60 5.13 -4.92 -5.29
C GLY A 60 4.03 -5.72 -5.97
N SER A 61 3.25 -6.49 -5.20
CA SER A 61 2.08 -7.23 -5.65
C SER A 61 0.88 -6.97 -4.74
N CYS A 62 -0.33 -7.33 -5.19
CA CYS A 62 -1.54 -7.26 -4.37
C CYS A 62 -1.44 -8.20 -3.16
N ALA A 63 -0.82 -9.37 -3.30
CA ALA A 63 -0.58 -10.28 -2.19
C ALA A 63 0.30 -9.63 -1.10
N ALA A 64 1.41 -9.02 -1.50
CA ALA A 64 2.32 -8.34 -0.58
C ALA A 64 1.64 -7.11 0.05
N LEU A 65 0.95 -6.32 -0.77
CA LEU A 65 0.20 -5.16 -0.27
C LEU A 65 -0.90 -5.57 0.71
N ALA A 66 -1.59 -6.69 0.50
CA ALA A 66 -2.59 -7.20 1.43
C ALA A 66 -1.98 -7.53 2.80
N HIS A 67 -0.76 -8.05 2.88
CA HIS A 67 -0.06 -8.24 4.16
C HIS A 67 0.17 -6.91 4.90
N LEU A 68 0.41 -5.83 4.16
CA LEU A 68 0.64 -4.51 4.75
C LEU A 68 -0.66 -3.83 5.22
N ILE A 69 -1.74 -3.89 4.44
CA ILE A 69 -2.93 -3.05 4.67
C ILE A 69 -4.13 -3.77 5.27
N ARG A 70 -4.12 -5.11 5.37
CA ARG A 70 -5.22 -5.84 6.00
C ARG A 70 -5.37 -5.47 7.48
N GLY A 71 -6.61 -5.22 7.90
CA GLY A 71 -6.97 -4.77 9.25
C GLY A 71 -7.02 -3.26 9.45
N PHE A 72 -6.61 -2.46 8.46
CA PHE A 72 -6.80 -1.01 8.47
C PHE A 72 -8.22 -0.63 8.00
N ASP A 73 -8.63 0.60 8.30
CA ASP A 73 -9.88 1.17 7.80
C ASP A 73 -9.72 1.53 6.31
N SER A 74 -10.43 0.80 5.45
CA SER A 74 -10.37 0.97 3.98
C SER A 74 -10.88 2.33 3.49
N ARG A 75 -11.50 3.14 4.36
CA ARG A 75 -11.85 4.53 4.03
C ARG A 75 -10.64 5.45 3.97
N PHE A 76 -9.56 5.12 4.71
CA PHE A 76 -8.38 5.97 4.86
C PHE A 76 -7.09 5.32 4.37
N ILE A 77 -6.91 4.00 4.54
CA ILE A 77 -5.82 3.25 3.93
C ILE A 77 -6.37 2.48 2.74
N ARG A 78 -5.85 2.74 1.56
CA ARG A 78 -6.34 2.22 0.28
C ARG A 78 -5.21 1.65 -0.56
N ALA A 79 -5.59 0.86 -1.55
CA ALA A 79 -4.71 0.33 -2.57
C ALA A 79 -4.85 1.14 -3.85
N TYR A 80 -3.72 1.48 -4.46
CA TYR A 80 -3.64 1.96 -5.84
C TYR A 80 -2.90 0.90 -6.67
N ILE A 81 -3.65 -0.08 -7.18
CA ILE A 81 -3.04 -1.14 -7.99
C ILE A 81 -2.70 -0.65 -9.40
N ASP A 82 -1.55 -1.09 -9.90
CA ASP A 82 -1.05 -0.80 -11.24
C ASP A 82 -0.90 -2.12 -12.01
N PRO A 83 -1.81 -2.41 -12.96
CA PRO A 83 -1.76 -3.64 -13.75
C PRO A 83 -0.45 -3.84 -14.53
N GLY A 84 0.25 -2.76 -14.90
CA GLY A 84 1.54 -2.82 -15.58
C GLY A 84 2.62 -3.39 -14.67
N HIS A 85 2.70 -2.90 -13.43
CA HIS A 85 3.63 -3.44 -12.44
C HIS A 85 3.26 -4.85 -11.98
N MET A 86 1.97 -5.12 -11.79
CA MET A 86 1.48 -6.47 -11.49
C MET A 86 1.91 -7.46 -12.58
N TRP A 87 1.77 -7.08 -13.86
CA TRP A 87 2.19 -7.91 -14.99
C TRP A 87 3.71 -8.10 -15.02
N MET A 88 4.51 -7.05 -14.76
CA MET A 88 5.98 -7.17 -14.74
C MET A 88 6.50 -8.14 -13.67
N ASP A 89 5.84 -8.20 -12.51
CA ASP A 89 6.18 -9.14 -11.43
C ASP A 89 5.42 -10.48 -11.53
N GLY A 90 4.65 -10.69 -12.60
CA GLY A 90 3.98 -11.96 -12.89
C GLY A 90 2.71 -12.24 -12.09
N GLU A 91 2.09 -11.24 -11.47
CA GLU A 91 0.84 -11.40 -10.72
C GLU A 91 -0.39 -11.43 -11.66
N PRO A 92 -1.21 -12.50 -11.65
CA PRO A 92 -2.44 -12.53 -12.41
C PRO A 92 -3.44 -11.48 -11.89
N PHE A 93 -3.90 -10.59 -12.78
CA PHE A 93 -4.75 -9.45 -12.40
C PHE A 93 -5.99 -9.84 -11.59
N SER A 94 -6.75 -10.85 -12.05
CA SER A 94 -7.98 -11.29 -11.39
C SER A 94 -7.72 -11.83 -9.97
N LEU A 95 -6.58 -12.50 -9.76
CA LEU A 95 -6.19 -13.02 -8.46
C LEU A 95 -5.79 -11.87 -7.53
N GLY A 96 -4.95 -10.94 -7.99
CA GLY A 96 -4.55 -9.77 -7.20
C GLY A 96 -5.74 -8.90 -6.82
N LEU A 97 -6.65 -8.65 -7.77
CA LEU A 97 -7.89 -7.92 -7.53
C LEU A 97 -8.75 -8.58 -6.44
N ALA A 98 -8.88 -9.90 -6.46
CA ALA A 98 -9.65 -10.64 -5.46
C ALA A 98 -9.09 -10.48 -4.04
N MET A 99 -7.77 -10.30 -3.89
CA MET A 99 -7.10 -10.09 -2.60
C MET A 99 -7.32 -8.69 -2.02
N ILE A 100 -7.40 -7.68 -2.88
CA ILE A 100 -7.26 -6.27 -2.46
C ILE A 100 -8.52 -5.42 -2.67
N LYS A 101 -9.56 -5.95 -3.32
CA LYS A 101 -10.78 -5.21 -3.72
C LYS A 101 -11.46 -4.39 -2.62
N GLU A 102 -11.35 -4.80 -1.36
CA GLU A 102 -11.90 -4.08 -0.21
C GLU A 102 -11.24 -2.70 -0.02
N PHE A 103 -10.00 -2.55 -0.47
CA PHE A 103 -9.17 -1.37 -0.28
C PHE A 103 -9.06 -0.49 -1.53
N LEU A 104 -9.69 -0.87 -2.66
CA LEU A 104 -9.70 -0.06 -3.88
C LEU A 104 -10.52 1.21 -3.73
#